data_AF-A0ABD4VE99-F1
#
_entry.id   AF-A0ABD4VE99-F1
#
_cell.length_a   1.000
_cell.length_b   1.000
_cell.length_c   1.000
_cell.angle_alpha   90.00
_cell.angle_beta   90.00
_cell.angle_gamma   90.00
#
_symmetry.space_group_name_H-M   'P 1'
#
loop_
_entity.id
_entity.type
_entity.pdbx_description
1 polymer ?
#
loop_
_entity_poly.entity_id
_entity_poly.type
_entity_poly.pdbx_seq_one_letter_code
_entity_poly.pdbx_strand_id
1 'polypeptide(L)'
;MTDQTPWCCTGRVSECPLCPQYGTSLLYPCPGHPVNDNTQTVVDTARLHAERRHPGYEYATTTGPRKQWDDADVPPYGDNGEPDTTWQPNLDAGHPGAGWERFDYTEEAYWRRPKRAAAAAVAEATEATHRHPRHSLSVQQEDALWDAVAIPGTETPTFMKQHDRVCRAVAVLLLERPYQTVAGRCPACRWESLFVGNGGHVTCARDECPNPCAADQMLHGELQIPGPAKPASGSGPTVPEAAQDDRRWDLERHGE
;
A
#
# COMPACT_ATOMS: atom_id res chain seq x y z
N MET A 1 -27.57 33.72 5.73
CA MET A 1 -27.54 32.26 5.96
C MET A 1 -26.28 31.75 5.30
N THR A 2 -25.20 31.73 6.07
CA THR A 2 -23.85 31.37 5.61
C THR A 2 -23.62 29.91 5.94
N ASP A 3 -23.36 29.13 4.90
CA ASP A 3 -23.04 27.72 4.94
C ASP A 3 -21.64 27.55 5.57
N GLN A 4 -21.59 27.24 6.87
CA GLN A 4 -20.36 26.94 7.59
C GLN A 4 -20.17 25.42 7.60
N THR A 5 -19.48 24.90 6.61
CA THR A 5 -18.93 23.54 6.67
C THR A 5 -17.68 23.58 7.57
N PRO A 6 -17.64 22.86 8.71
CA PRO A 6 -16.51 22.92 9.62
C PRO A 6 -15.29 22.18 9.03
N TRP A 7 -14.21 22.92 8.83
CA TRP A 7 -12.88 22.58 8.28
C TRP A 7 -12.06 21.49 9.02
N CYS A 8 -12.66 20.63 9.85
CA CYS A 8 -11.90 20.05 10.95
C CYS A 8 -10.90 18.92 10.60
N CYS A 9 -11.02 18.14 9.51
CA CYS A 9 -10.16 16.94 9.35
C CYS A 9 -9.83 16.56 7.89
N THR A 10 -8.69 17.03 7.38
CA THR A 10 -8.05 16.54 6.14
C THR A 10 -6.65 15.94 6.36
N GLY A 11 -6.43 15.22 7.47
CA GLY A 11 -5.40 14.15 7.46
C GLY A 11 -4.24 14.16 8.47
N ARG A 12 -4.42 14.63 9.72
CA ARG A 12 -3.53 14.19 10.83
C ARG A 12 -4.34 13.86 12.08
N VAL A 13 -4.22 12.61 12.53
CA VAL A 13 -5.04 11.99 13.58
C VAL A 13 -4.59 12.39 14.99
N SER A 14 -3.42 12.99 15.16
CA SER A 14 -2.79 13.16 16.47
C SER A 14 -3.21 14.40 17.28
N GLU A 15 -3.97 15.34 16.72
CA GLU A 15 -4.21 16.64 17.38
C GLU A 15 -5.65 17.16 17.23
N CYS A 16 -6.66 16.30 17.27
CA CYS A 16 -8.05 16.77 17.29
C CYS A 16 -8.43 17.24 18.72
N PRO A 17 -8.62 18.55 18.97
CA PRO A 17 -8.96 19.05 20.31
C PRO A 17 -10.37 18.65 20.77
N LEU A 18 -11.20 18.14 19.86
CA LEU A 18 -12.58 17.70 20.12
C LEU A 18 -12.69 16.22 20.50
N CYS A 19 -11.70 15.37 20.16
CA CYS A 19 -11.72 13.93 20.48
C CYS A 19 -10.40 13.47 21.16
N PRO A 20 -9.96 14.05 22.30
CA PRO A 20 -8.66 13.73 22.92
C PRO A 20 -8.50 12.27 23.37
N GLN A 21 -9.59 11.50 23.45
CA GLN A 21 -9.59 10.08 23.81
C GLN A 21 -9.60 9.12 22.60
N TYR A 22 -9.78 9.63 21.37
CA TYR A 22 -9.96 8.79 20.17
C TYR A 22 -8.70 8.61 19.33
N GLY A 23 -7.58 9.24 19.70
CA GLY A 23 -6.33 9.25 18.92
C GLY A 23 -5.50 7.96 18.93
N THR A 24 -5.96 6.87 19.55
CA THR A 24 -5.15 5.64 19.69
C THR A 24 -5.78 4.36 19.13
N SER A 25 -7.04 4.38 18.71
CA SER A 25 -7.70 3.22 18.12
C SER A 25 -8.08 3.49 16.67
N LEU A 26 -7.30 2.92 15.73
CA LEU A 26 -7.57 2.93 14.28
C LEU A 26 -8.91 2.28 13.88
N LEU A 27 -9.63 1.67 14.83
CA LEU A 27 -10.79 0.83 14.56
C LEU A 27 -12.13 1.57 14.63
N TYR A 28 -12.18 2.80 15.13
CA TYR A 28 -13.46 3.53 15.29
C TYR A 28 -13.37 4.99 14.82
N PRO A 29 -14.20 5.42 13.85
CA PRO A 29 -14.26 6.83 13.42
C PRO A 29 -14.84 7.73 14.53
N CYS A 30 -14.38 8.99 14.63
CA CYS A 30 -14.88 9.93 15.66
C CYS A 30 -16.38 10.22 15.41
N PRO A 31 -17.24 10.12 16.45
CA PRO A 31 -18.68 10.39 16.34
C PRO A 31 -18.91 11.88 16.00
N GLY A 32 -19.15 12.18 14.73
CA GLY A 32 -19.38 13.56 14.27
C GLY A 32 -19.05 13.82 12.80
N HIS A 33 -18.35 12.92 12.12
CA HIS A 33 -18.13 13.01 10.68
C HIS A 33 -19.03 12.02 9.92
N PRO A 34 -19.58 12.41 8.76
CA PRO A 34 -20.15 11.43 7.85
C PRO A 34 -19.02 10.47 7.47
N VAL A 35 -19.13 9.22 7.89
CA VAL A 35 -18.23 8.16 7.45
C VAL A 35 -18.40 8.09 5.94
N ASN A 36 -17.31 8.22 5.18
CA ASN A 36 -17.39 8.06 3.74
C ASN A 36 -17.96 6.66 3.46
N ASP A 37 -18.99 6.54 2.63
CA ASP A 37 -19.77 5.30 2.41
C ASP A 37 -18.86 4.09 2.10
N ASN A 38 -17.71 4.33 1.48
CA ASN A 38 -16.71 3.30 1.20
C ASN A 38 -16.07 2.69 2.46
N THR A 39 -15.77 3.47 3.50
CA THR A 39 -15.11 2.95 4.72
C THR A 39 -16.07 2.14 5.58
N GLN A 40 -17.34 2.58 5.67
CA GLN A 40 -18.41 1.83 6.33
C GLN A 40 -18.58 0.47 5.65
N THR A 41 -18.60 0.46 4.30
CA THR A 41 -18.73 -0.76 3.49
C THR A 41 -17.58 -1.75 3.74
N VAL A 42 -16.34 -1.28 3.86
CA VAL A 42 -15.17 -2.15 4.13
C VAL A 42 -15.21 -2.77 5.53
N VAL A 43 -15.50 -1.95 6.56
CA VAL A 43 -15.60 -2.43 7.96
C VAL A 43 -16.75 -3.42 8.12
N ASP A 44 -17.88 -3.16 7.47
CA ASP A 44 -19.01 -4.09 7.47
C ASP A 44 -18.68 -5.39 6.72
N THR A 45 -17.91 -5.34 5.64
CA THR A 45 -17.51 -6.54 4.89
C THR A 45 -16.63 -7.47 5.71
N ALA A 46 -15.58 -6.96 6.35
CA ALA A 46 -14.68 -7.78 7.19
C ALA A 46 -15.43 -8.42 8.37
N ARG A 47 -16.30 -7.64 9.04
CA ARG A 47 -17.16 -8.16 10.11
C ARG A 47 -18.09 -9.26 9.62
N LEU A 48 -18.71 -9.08 8.44
CA LEU A 48 -19.57 -10.10 7.83
C LEU A 48 -18.79 -11.38 7.50
N HIS A 49 -17.52 -11.29 7.09
CA HIS A 49 -16.68 -12.46 6.89
C HIS A 49 -16.25 -13.14 8.19
N ALA A 50 -15.95 -12.37 9.22
CA ALA A 50 -15.64 -12.88 10.56
C ALA A 50 -16.82 -13.67 11.14
N GLU A 51 -18.03 -13.13 11.00
CA GLU A 51 -19.27 -13.79 11.46
C GLU A 51 -19.78 -14.87 10.50
N ARG A 52 -19.10 -15.11 9.37
CA ARG A 52 -19.53 -16.06 8.31
C ARG A 52 -20.94 -15.76 7.78
N ARG A 53 -21.28 -14.48 7.64
CA ARG A 53 -22.61 -13.96 7.28
C ARG A 53 -22.64 -13.15 5.99
N HIS A 54 -21.55 -13.05 5.24
CA HIS A 54 -21.54 -12.25 4.02
C HIS A 54 -22.48 -12.87 2.96
N PRO A 55 -23.46 -12.11 2.42
CA PRO A 55 -24.49 -12.66 1.56
C PRO A 55 -23.95 -13.24 0.24
N GLY A 56 -22.86 -12.67 -0.28
CA GLY A 56 -22.19 -13.11 -1.51
C GLY A 56 -21.24 -14.30 -1.38
N TYR A 57 -21.05 -14.87 -0.19
CA TYR A 57 -20.05 -15.94 0.03
C TYR A 57 -20.66 -17.18 0.70
N GLU A 58 -20.04 -18.32 0.45
CA GLU A 58 -20.21 -19.57 1.19
C GLU A 58 -19.02 -19.75 2.12
N TYR A 59 -19.23 -20.48 3.22
CA TYR A 59 -18.22 -20.73 4.25
C TYR A 59 -18.16 -22.21 4.58
N ALA A 60 -16.96 -22.67 4.92
CA ALA A 60 -16.71 -24.02 5.40
C ALA A 60 -15.63 -24.00 6.49
N THR A 61 -15.59 -25.06 7.28
CA THR A 61 -14.56 -25.27 8.31
C THR A 61 -14.01 -26.67 8.16
N THR A 62 -12.69 -26.80 8.11
CA THR A 62 -12.00 -28.08 8.23
C THR A 62 -11.43 -28.20 9.64
N THR A 63 -11.44 -29.40 10.22
CA THR A 63 -10.99 -29.65 11.59
C THR A 63 -10.04 -30.84 11.62
N GLY A 64 -8.93 -30.74 12.35
CA GLY A 64 -7.94 -31.82 12.43
C GLY A 64 -7.24 -31.94 13.79
N PRO A 65 -6.59 -33.09 14.08
CA PRO A 65 -5.82 -33.28 15.31
C PRO A 65 -4.52 -32.49 15.29
N ARG A 66 -4.35 -31.59 16.27
CA ARG A 66 -3.28 -30.57 16.34
C ARG A 66 -1.85 -31.05 16.05
N LYS A 67 -1.47 -32.24 16.53
CA LYS A 67 -0.08 -32.73 16.42
C LYS A 67 0.23 -33.42 15.09
N GLN A 68 -0.76 -33.55 14.21
CA GLN A 68 -0.64 -34.26 12.94
C GLN A 68 -1.39 -33.54 11.81
N TRP A 69 -1.76 -32.27 12.01
CA TRP A 69 -2.56 -31.57 11.01
C TRP A 69 -1.68 -30.92 9.95
N ASP A 70 -1.09 -31.76 9.10
CA ASP A 70 -0.38 -31.34 7.89
C ASP A 70 -1.35 -30.77 6.84
N ASP A 71 -2.66 -31.00 7.02
CA ASP A 71 -3.73 -30.62 6.10
C ASP A 71 -4.41 -29.27 6.44
N ALA A 72 -3.80 -28.43 7.28
CA ALA A 72 -4.39 -27.13 7.65
C ALA A 72 -4.60 -26.20 6.43
N ASP A 73 -3.76 -26.34 5.41
CA ASP A 73 -3.84 -25.60 4.14
C ASP A 73 -4.64 -26.33 3.05
N VAL A 74 -5.23 -27.49 3.35
CA VAL A 74 -6.02 -28.26 2.39
C VAL A 74 -7.46 -27.75 2.41
N PRO A 75 -7.98 -27.21 1.28
CA PRO A 75 -9.34 -26.72 1.22
C PRO A 75 -10.35 -27.86 1.36
N PRO A 76 -11.62 -27.55 1.66
CA PRO A 76 -12.70 -28.52 1.65
C PRO A 76 -12.74 -29.30 0.32
N TYR A 77 -13.01 -30.60 0.41
CA TYR A 77 -13.15 -31.47 -0.75
C TYR A 77 -14.45 -31.19 -1.51
N GLY A 78 -14.38 -31.20 -2.84
CA GLY A 78 -15.55 -31.09 -3.71
C GLY A 78 -16.29 -32.41 -3.88
N ASP A 79 -17.37 -32.38 -4.68
CA ASP A 79 -18.20 -33.56 -4.98
C ASP A 79 -17.42 -34.70 -5.68
N ASN A 80 -16.27 -34.38 -6.28
CA ASN A 80 -15.38 -35.33 -6.93
C ASN A 80 -14.42 -36.03 -5.95
N GLY A 81 -14.44 -35.69 -4.67
CA GLY A 81 -13.52 -36.25 -3.67
C GLY A 81 -12.09 -35.70 -3.77
N GLU A 82 -11.86 -34.61 -4.51
CA GLU A 82 -10.59 -33.89 -4.58
C GLU A 82 -10.70 -32.52 -3.85
N PRO A 83 -9.59 -31.94 -3.35
CA PRO A 83 -9.62 -30.60 -2.74
C PRO A 83 -10.16 -29.55 -3.71
N ASP A 84 -11.19 -28.80 -3.31
CA ASP A 84 -11.82 -27.79 -4.15
C ASP A 84 -11.06 -26.46 -4.03
N THR A 85 -10.26 -26.17 -5.05
CA THR A 85 -9.39 -24.98 -5.13
C THR A 85 -10.15 -23.66 -5.27
N THR A 86 -11.48 -23.69 -5.38
CA THR A 86 -12.31 -22.46 -5.36
C THR A 86 -12.43 -21.87 -3.97
N TRP A 87 -12.12 -22.64 -2.92
CA TRP A 87 -12.06 -22.15 -1.55
C TRP A 87 -10.79 -21.34 -1.30
N GLN A 88 -10.96 -20.26 -0.56
CA GLN A 88 -9.88 -19.40 -0.10
C GLN A 88 -9.89 -19.37 1.44
N PRO A 89 -8.72 -19.27 2.09
CA PRO A 89 -8.65 -19.07 3.54
C PRO A 89 -9.43 -17.82 3.97
N ASN A 90 -10.29 -17.96 4.97
CA ASN A 90 -11.05 -16.88 5.57
C ASN A 90 -10.33 -16.35 6.81
N LEU A 91 -9.33 -15.49 6.59
CA LEU A 91 -8.50 -14.91 7.66
C LEU A 91 -9.27 -13.98 8.61
N ASP A 92 -10.47 -13.55 8.20
CA ASP A 92 -11.34 -12.71 9.02
C ASP A 92 -12.12 -13.54 10.06
N ALA A 93 -12.30 -14.85 9.85
CA ALA A 93 -12.98 -15.74 10.79
C ALA A 93 -12.00 -16.37 11.79
N GLY A 94 -12.48 -16.56 13.02
CA GLY A 94 -11.68 -16.95 14.18
C GLY A 94 -11.66 -15.85 15.23
N HIS A 95 -10.80 -15.99 16.25
CA HIS A 95 -10.70 -14.98 17.30
C HIS A 95 -10.07 -13.69 16.74
N PRO A 96 -10.70 -12.51 16.90
CA PRO A 96 -10.12 -11.25 16.42
C PRO A 96 -8.75 -11.01 17.06
N GLY A 97 -7.70 -10.89 16.24
CA GLY A 97 -6.30 -10.74 16.68
C GLY A 97 -5.48 -12.04 16.67
N ALA A 98 -6.10 -13.19 16.43
CA ALA A 98 -5.42 -14.46 16.21
C ALA A 98 -6.24 -15.23 15.17
N GLY A 99 -5.79 -15.30 13.91
CA GLY A 99 -6.50 -16.02 12.82
C GLY A 99 -6.64 -17.55 13.03
N TRP A 100 -6.57 -18.02 14.28
CA TRP A 100 -6.52 -19.40 14.74
C TRP A 100 -7.12 -19.49 16.14
N GLU A 101 -8.22 -20.23 16.32
CA GLU A 101 -8.69 -20.62 17.65
C GLU A 101 -7.90 -21.84 18.13
N ARG A 102 -7.18 -21.67 19.23
CA ARG A 102 -6.40 -22.74 19.87
C ARG A 102 -7.28 -23.43 20.91
N PHE A 103 -8.02 -24.46 20.51
CA PHE A 103 -8.56 -25.42 21.46
C PHE A 103 -7.52 -26.51 21.75
N ASP A 104 -7.57 -27.09 22.95
CA ASP A 104 -6.48 -27.90 23.50
C ASP A 104 -6.16 -29.19 22.71
N TYR A 105 -6.97 -29.61 21.73
CA TYR A 105 -6.72 -30.85 20.97
C TYR A 105 -7.09 -30.86 19.46
N THR A 106 -7.86 -29.89 18.98
CA THR A 106 -8.28 -29.79 17.56
C THR A 106 -7.93 -28.41 17.01
N GLU A 107 -7.38 -28.37 15.80
CA GLU A 107 -7.20 -27.15 15.05
C GLU A 107 -8.32 -27.02 14.01
N GLU A 108 -8.75 -25.78 13.77
CA GLU A 108 -9.79 -25.45 12.79
C GLU A 108 -9.25 -24.44 11.77
N ALA A 109 -9.58 -24.63 10.51
CA ALA A 109 -9.27 -23.71 9.41
C ALA A 109 -10.57 -23.28 8.77
N TYR A 110 -10.69 -21.96 8.60
CA TYR A 110 -11.90 -21.33 8.09
C TYR A 110 -11.72 -21.00 6.62
N TRP A 111 -12.71 -21.35 5.81
CA TRP A 111 -12.68 -21.19 4.37
C TRP A 111 -13.87 -20.35 3.92
N ARG A 112 -13.67 -19.60 2.84
CA ARG A 112 -14.73 -18.88 2.13
C ARG A 112 -14.56 -19.01 0.63
N ARG A 113 -15.67 -18.95 -0.10
CA ARG A 113 -15.66 -18.77 -1.56
C ARG A 113 -16.85 -17.92 -2.00
N PRO A 114 -16.76 -17.20 -3.12
CA PRO A 114 -17.92 -16.52 -3.67
C PRO A 114 -19.01 -17.53 -4.03
N LYS A 115 -20.27 -17.24 -3.69
CA LYS A 115 -21.41 -18.02 -4.19
C LYS A 115 -21.37 -18.00 -5.72
N ARG A 116 -21.75 -19.10 -6.39
CA ARG A 116 -21.73 -19.16 -7.88
C ARG A 116 -22.37 -17.95 -8.57
N ALA A 117 -23.49 -17.44 -8.04
CA ALA A 117 -24.14 -16.23 -8.55
C ALA A 117 -23.29 -14.96 -8.38
N ALA A 118 -22.60 -14.81 -7.23
CA ALA A 118 -21.67 -13.71 -6.99
C ALA A 118 -20.38 -13.88 -7.79
N ALA A 119 -19.88 -15.11 -7.94
CA ALA A 119 -18.69 -15.42 -8.74
C ALA A 119 -18.89 -15.02 -10.20
N ALA A 120 -20.06 -15.29 -10.79
CA ALA A 120 -20.40 -14.85 -12.14
C ALA A 120 -20.37 -13.32 -12.28
N ALA A 121 -20.97 -12.60 -11.32
CA ALA A 121 -20.96 -11.14 -11.31
C ALA A 121 -19.56 -10.55 -11.13
N VAL A 122 -18.71 -11.15 -10.28
CA VAL A 122 -17.32 -10.73 -10.09
C VAL A 122 -16.48 -11.03 -11.34
N ALA A 123 -16.68 -12.17 -12.00
CA ALA A 123 -15.99 -12.48 -13.26
C ALA A 123 -16.33 -11.46 -14.34
N GLU A 124 -17.61 -11.12 -14.51
CA GLU A 124 -18.06 -10.09 -15.45
C GLU A 124 -17.51 -8.70 -15.10
N ALA A 125 -17.53 -8.31 -13.82
CA ALA A 125 -16.96 -7.04 -13.36
C ALA A 125 -15.44 -6.98 -13.49
N THR A 126 -14.73 -8.10 -13.28
CA THR A 126 -13.27 -8.18 -13.43
C THR A 126 -12.90 -8.07 -14.91
N GLU A 127 -13.63 -8.74 -15.81
CA GLU A 127 -13.44 -8.60 -17.26
C GLU A 127 -13.72 -7.15 -17.73
N ALA A 128 -14.76 -6.51 -17.18
CA ALA A 128 -15.06 -5.10 -17.45
C ALA A 128 -13.98 -4.16 -16.90
N THR A 129 -13.42 -4.45 -15.71
CA THR A 129 -12.34 -3.66 -15.10
C THR A 129 -11.01 -3.88 -15.83
N HIS A 130 -10.79 -5.05 -16.42
CA HIS A 130 -9.62 -5.33 -17.25
C HIS A 130 -9.66 -4.60 -18.61
N ARG A 131 -10.81 -4.03 -19.00
CA ARG A 131 -10.93 -3.08 -20.12
C ARG A 131 -10.57 -1.64 -19.74
N HIS A 132 -10.28 -1.35 -18.46
CA HIS A 132 -9.66 -0.08 -18.09
C HIS A 132 -8.14 -0.14 -18.32
N PRO A 133 -7.54 0.86 -19.01
CA PRO A 133 -6.10 0.94 -19.20
C PRO A 133 -5.43 1.37 -17.89
N ARG A 134 -5.38 0.46 -16.92
CA ARG A 134 -4.37 0.55 -15.86
C ARG A 134 -3.05 0.09 -16.46
N HIS A 135 -1.97 0.68 -15.99
CA HIS A 135 -0.61 0.64 -16.51
C HIS A 135 0.07 -0.74 -16.50
N SER A 136 -0.63 -1.85 -16.77
CA SER A 136 -0.04 -3.16 -16.93
C SER A 136 0.95 -3.13 -18.10
N LEU A 137 2.16 -3.61 -17.86
CA LEU A 137 3.07 -3.96 -18.93
C LEU A 137 2.36 -4.98 -19.82
N SER A 138 2.59 -4.95 -21.13
CA SER A 138 2.10 -6.05 -21.96
C SER A 138 2.76 -7.36 -21.52
N VAL A 139 2.13 -8.50 -21.78
CA VAL A 139 2.71 -9.83 -21.50
C VAL A 139 4.14 -9.94 -22.08
N GLN A 140 4.38 -9.35 -23.26
CA GLN A 140 5.70 -9.31 -23.89
C GLN A 140 6.71 -8.43 -23.13
N GLN A 141 6.25 -7.34 -22.51
CA GLN A 141 7.09 -6.46 -21.68
C GLN A 141 7.41 -7.09 -20.33
N GLU A 142 6.46 -7.82 -19.72
CA GLU A 142 6.70 -8.58 -18.49
C GLU A 142 7.68 -9.73 -18.72
N ASP A 143 7.50 -10.48 -19.80
CA ASP A 143 8.38 -11.59 -20.20
C ASP A 143 9.81 -11.10 -20.47
N ALA A 144 9.97 -10.00 -21.21
CA ALA A 144 11.28 -9.38 -21.43
C ALA A 144 11.95 -8.89 -20.13
N LEU A 145 11.16 -8.45 -19.14
CA LEU A 145 11.68 -8.05 -17.83
C LEU A 145 12.14 -9.27 -17.02
N TRP A 146 11.33 -10.35 -17.04
CA TRP A 146 11.68 -11.62 -16.39
C TRP A 146 12.91 -12.27 -17.02
N ASP A 147 13.05 -12.27 -18.34
CA ASP A 147 14.25 -12.74 -19.04
C ASP A 147 15.51 -11.93 -18.70
N ALA A 148 15.35 -10.64 -18.39
CA ALA A 148 16.46 -9.78 -18.01
C ALA A 148 16.88 -9.96 -16.54
N VAL A 149 15.95 -10.36 -15.67
CA VAL A 149 16.15 -10.58 -14.22
C VAL A 149 16.51 -12.02 -13.89
N ALA A 150 16.07 -13.00 -14.69
CA ALA A 150 16.34 -14.42 -14.47
C ALA A 150 17.85 -14.68 -14.44
N ILE A 151 18.29 -15.22 -13.30
CA ILE A 151 19.68 -15.45 -12.94
C ILE A 151 20.27 -16.55 -13.85
N PRO A 152 21.31 -16.30 -14.66
CA PRO A 152 22.07 -17.37 -15.27
C PRO A 152 22.80 -18.10 -14.15
N GLY A 153 22.83 -19.44 -14.23
CA GLY A 153 23.42 -20.30 -13.22
C GLY A 153 24.82 -19.88 -12.77
N THR A 154 25.20 -20.37 -11.59
CA THR A 154 26.30 -19.93 -10.71
C THR A 154 27.71 -19.84 -11.33
N GLU A 155 27.91 -20.22 -12.59
CA GLU A 155 29.24 -20.32 -13.19
C GLU A 155 29.68 -19.10 -14.02
N THR A 156 28.83 -18.07 -14.20
CA THR A 156 29.28 -16.82 -14.82
C THR A 156 28.60 -15.58 -14.22
N PRO A 157 29.32 -14.73 -13.47
CA PRO A 157 28.79 -13.44 -13.05
C PRO A 157 28.75 -12.51 -14.27
N THR A 158 27.63 -12.50 -14.99
CA THR A 158 27.41 -11.65 -16.18
C THR A 158 26.82 -10.29 -15.85
N PHE A 159 27.10 -9.78 -14.65
CA PHE A 159 26.47 -8.59 -14.08
C PHE A 159 26.49 -7.39 -15.04
N MET A 160 27.61 -7.15 -15.74
CA MET A 160 27.72 -6.06 -16.73
C MET A 160 26.82 -6.27 -17.96
N LYS A 161 26.72 -7.50 -18.49
CA LYS A 161 25.90 -7.78 -19.68
C LYS A 161 24.41 -7.82 -19.35
N GLN A 162 24.05 -8.32 -18.16
CA GLN A 162 22.69 -8.29 -17.67
C GLN A 162 22.24 -6.87 -17.35
N HIS A 163 23.08 -6.09 -16.66
CA HIS A 163 22.84 -4.67 -16.41
C HIS A 163 22.62 -3.91 -17.72
N ASP A 164 23.46 -4.13 -18.74
CA ASP A 164 23.29 -3.50 -20.06
C ASP A 164 21.98 -3.95 -20.78
N ARG A 165 21.53 -5.19 -20.59
CA ARG A 165 20.22 -5.66 -21.09
C ARG A 165 19.05 -5.00 -20.36
N VAL A 166 19.09 -4.96 -19.02
CA VAL A 166 18.08 -4.30 -18.20
C VAL A 166 18.01 -2.81 -18.52
N CYS A 167 19.15 -2.11 -18.58
CA CYS A 167 19.19 -0.69 -18.95
C CYS A 167 18.60 -0.43 -20.33
N ARG A 168 18.89 -1.27 -21.33
CA ARG A 168 18.27 -1.13 -22.66
C ARG A 168 16.77 -1.39 -22.65
N ALA A 169 16.30 -2.43 -21.97
CA ALA A 169 14.88 -2.73 -21.86
C ALA A 169 14.12 -1.59 -21.15
N VAL A 170 14.66 -1.09 -20.03
CA VAL A 170 14.10 0.06 -19.30
C VAL A 170 14.10 1.30 -20.17
N ALA A 171 15.17 1.58 -20.93
CA ALA A 171 15.20 2.73 -21.84
C ALA A 171 14.10 2.65 -22.92
N VAL A 172 13.84 1.46 -23.50
CA VAL A 172 12.73 1.26 -24.44
C VAL A 172 11.38 1.51 -23.77
N LEU A 173 11.18 0.97 -22.57
CA LEU A 173 9.94 1.19 -21.80
C LEU A 173 9.70 2.67 -21.48
N LEU A 174 10.76 3.41 -21.14
CA LEU A 174 10.69 4.86 -20.87
C LEU A 174 10.47 5.70 -22.15
N LEU A 175 10.90 5.22 -23.31
CA LEU A 175 10.62 5.87 -24.60
C LEU A 175 9.19 5.61 -25.09
N GLU A 176 8.67 4.40 -24.89
CA GLU A 176 7.31 4.02 -25.29
C GLU A 176 6.23 4.56 -24.35
N ARG A 177 6.58 4.77 -23.07
CA ARG A 177 5.74 5.49 -22.12
C ARG A 177 6.32 6.89 -21.93
N PRO A 178 6.03 7.86 -22.82
CA PRO A 178 6.38 9.23 -22.52
C PRO A 178 5.80 9.53 -21.14
N TYR A 179 6.66 9.84 -20.16
CA TYR A 179 6.22 10.44 -18.91
C TYR A 179 5.13 11.42 -19.28
N GLN A 180 3.95 11.34 -18.65
CA GLN A 180 2.81 12.17 -19.03
C GLN A 180 3.27 13.62 -19.04
N THR A 181 3.60 14.11 -20.23
CA THR A 181 4.21 15.41 -20.39
C THR A 181 3.08 16.38 -20.18
N VAL A 182 3.23 17.21 -19.16
CA VAL A 182 2.22 18.21 -18.88
C VAL A 182 2.37 19.27 -19.96
N ALA A 183 1.32 19.47 -20.74
CA ALA A 183 1.31 20.54 -21.73
C ALA A 183 1.53 21.89 -21.00
N GLY A 184 2.56 22.63 -21.41
CA GLY A 184 2.87 23.94 -20.85
C GLY A 184 4.35 24.16 -20.57
N ARG A 185 4.63 25.27 -19.88
CA ARG A 185 5.99 25.73 -19.53
C ARG A 185 6.12 25.84 -18.02
N CYS A 186 7.28 25.49 -17.49
CA CYS A 186 7.57 25.68 -16.07
C CYS A 186 7.47 27.16 -15.69
N PRO A 187 6.70 27.56 -14.67
CA PRO A 187 6.55 28.97 -14.30
C PRO A 187 7.85 29.58 -13.76
N ALA A 188 8.78 28.78 -13.24
CA ALA A 188 10.07 29.26 -12.75
C ALA A 188 11.09 29.51 -13.86
N CYS A 189 11.28 28.56 -14.79
CA CYS A 189 12.33 28.65 -15.83
C CYS A 189 11.81 28.86 -17.26
N ARG A 190 10.49 28.80 -17.49
CA ARG A 190 9.77 29.00 -18.77
C ARG A 190 10.06 27.97 -19.89
N TRP A 191 10.72 26.86 -19.57
CA TRP A 191 10.96 25.76 -20.51
C TRP A 191 9.83 24.73 -20.52
N GLU A 192 9.68 24.02 -21.65
CA GLU A 192 8.73 22.92 -21.84
C GLU A 192 9.32 21.62 -21.27
N SER A 193 9.40 21.57 -19.95
CA SER A 193 10.06 20.49 -19.21
C SER A 193 9.24 19.99 -18.02
N LEU A 194 7.92 20.16 -18.06
CA LEU A 194 7.02 19.69 -17.01
C LEU A 194 6.62 18.23 -17.23
N PHE A 195 6.66 17.44 -16.17
CA PHE A 195 6.19 16.05 -16.16
C PHE A 195 5.43 15.76 -14.86
N VAL A 196 4.53 14.77 -14.90
CA VAL A 196 3.85 14.27 -13.70
C VAL A 196 4.71 13.18 -13.05
N GLY A 197 5.16 13.43 -11.83
CA GLY A 197 5.86 12.46 -11.00
C GLY A 197 4.91 11.46 -10.32
N ASN A 198 5.49 10.47 -9.65
CA ASN A 198 4.72 9.52 -8.83
C ASN A 198 3.97 10.27 -7.73
N GLY A 199 2.68 9.97 -7.56
CA GLY A 199 1.80 10.68 -6.63
C GLY A 199 1.02 11.84 -7.25
N GLY A 200 1.18 12.11 -8.56
CA GLY A 200 0.39 13.12 -9.28
C GLY A 200 0.94 14.54 -9.21
N HIS A 201 2.14 14.72 -8.63
CA HIS A 201 2.80 16.03 -8.54
C HIS A 201 3.42 16.47 -9.87
N VAL A 202 3.39 17.76 -10.17
CA VAL A 202 3.94 18.33 -11.42
C VAL A 202 5.28 19.02 -11.19
N THR A 203 6.36 18.45 -11.74
CA THR A 203 7.74 18.91 -11.51
C THR A 203 8.45 19.28 -12.80
N CYS A 204 9.39 20.22 -12.73
CA CYS A 204 10.30 20.58 -13.82
C CYS A 204 11.49 19.60 -13.89
N ALA A 205 11.74 19.04 -15.07
CA ALA A 205 12.83 18.08 -15.32
C ALA A 205 14.23 18.71 -15.52
N ARG A 206 14.38 20.04 -15.48
CA ARG A 206 15.68 20.68 -15.65
C ARG A 206 16.40 20.81 -14.32
N ASP A 207 17.60 20.25 -14.25
CA ASP A 207 18.50 20.35 -13.08
C ASP A 207 18.86 21.79 -12.72
N GLU A 208 18.88 22.71 -13.70
CA GLU A 208 19.18 24.13 -13.52
C GLU A 208 17.95 24.98 -13.14
N CYS A 209 16.77 24.37 -12.91
CA CYS A 209 15.58 25.12 -12.56
C CYS A 209 15.67 25.69 -11.13
N PRO A 210 15.52 27.01 -10.92
CA PRO A 210 15.63 27.61 -9.58
C PRO A 210 14.48 27.23 -8.64
N ASN A 211 13.34 26.79 -9.20
CA ASN A 211 12.22 26.25 -8.43
C ASN A 211 11.49 25.15 -9.24
N PRO A 212 11.91 23.88 -9.13
CA PRO A 212 11.33 22.80 -9.91
C PRO A 212 9.88 22.44 -9.53
N CYS A 213 9.42 22.82 -8.33
CA CYS A 213 8.08 22.53 -7.81
C CYS A 213 7.08 23.69 -8.03
N ALA A 214 7.48 24.77 -8.70
CA ALA A 214 6.64 25.96 -8.87
C ALA A 214 5.30 25.67 -9.58
N ALA A 215 5.28 24.72 -10.51
CA ALA A 215 4.03 24.31 -11.18
C ALA A 215 3.09 23.59 -10.20
N ASP A 216 3.60 22.62 -9.43
CA ASP A 216 2.85 21.91 -8.40
C ASP A 216 2.24 22.86 -7.36
N GLN A 217 3.03 23.80 -6.85
CA GLN A 217 2.61 24.81 -5.88
C GLN A 217 1.46 25.68 -6.41
N MET A 218 1.50 26.04 -7.69
CA MET A 218 0.40 26.78 -8.34
C MET A 218 -0.87 25.96 -8.47
N LEU A 219 -0.76 24.66 -8.75
CA LEU A 219 -1.91 23.76 -8.90
C LEU A 219 -2.58 23.44 -7.56
N HIS A 220 -1.79 23.29 -6.49
CA HIS A 220 -2.29 22.95 -5.17
C HIS A 220 -2.62 24.16 -4.29
N GLY A 221 -2.43 25.39 -4.80
CA GLY A 221 -2.80 26.62 -4.10
C GLY A 221 -1.95 26.93 -2.86
N GLU A 222 -0.88 26.17 -2.61
CA GLU A 222 0.09 26.43 -1.54
C GLU A 222 1.13 27.48 -1.97
N LEU A 223 0.66 28.64 -2.45
CA LEU A 223 1.47 29.84 -2.33
C LEU A 223 1.50 30.23 -0.84
N GLN A 224 2.24 29.46 -0.04
CA GLN A 224 2.94 30.03 1.10
C GLN A 224 3.91 31.05 0.49
N ILE A 225 3.43 32.27 0.28
CA ILE A 225 4.30 33.43 0.23
C ILE A 225 5.10 33.31 1.54
N PRO A 226 6.43 33.08 1.49
CA PRO A 226 7.22 33.16 2.71
C PRO A 226 6.98 34.57 3.24
N GLY A 227 6.25 34.67 4.36
CA GLY A 227 6.12 35.93 5.07
C GLY A 227 7.53 36.50 5.26
N PRO A 228 7.70 37.84 5.24
CA PRO A 228 9.02 38.46 5.33
C PRO A 228 9.81 37.80 6.46
N ALA A 229 10.97 37.25 6.12
CA ALA A 229 11.81 36.49 7.03
C ALA A 229 11.90 37.24 8.36
N LYS A 230 11.31 36.66 9.41
CA LYS A 230 11.45 37.18 10.76
C LYS A 230 12.97 37.23 11.01
N PRO A 231 13.57 38.41 11.25
CA PRO A 231 14.99 38.50 11.47
C PRO A 231 15.35 37.56 12.61
N ALA A 232 16.33 36.68 12.36
CA ALA A 232 16.82 35.72 13.34
C ALA A 232 17.29 36.49 14.58
N SER A 233 16.45 36.54 15.61
CA SER A 233 16.87 37.01 16.93
C SER A 233 17.81 35.97 17.48
N GLY A 234 19.11 36.26 17.40
CA GLY A 234 20.17 35.45 17.94
C GLY A 234 19.99 35.26 19.44
N SER A 235 19.75 34.02 19.84
CA SER A 235 20.18 33.47 21.11
C SER A 235 20.25 31.95 20.94
N GLY A 236 21.34 31.51 20.32
CA GLY A 236 21.66 30.08 20.27
C GLY A 236 21.93 29.57 21.69
N PRO A 237 21.44 28.38 22.07
CA PRO A 237 21.89 27.71 23.28
C PRO A 237 23.32 27.22 23.07
N THR A 238 24.22 27.66 23.95
CA THR A 238 25.55 27.06 24.11
C THR A 238 25.39 25.61 24.57
N VAL A 239 25.80 24.68 23.72
CA VAL A 239 26.04 23.29 24.10
C VAL A 239 27.33 23.26 24.93
N PRO A 240 27.29 22.68 26.13
CA PRO A 240 28.19 21.56 26.37
C PRO A 240 27.37 20.34 26.81
N GLU A 241 28.01 19.17 26.79
CA GLU A 241 27.53 17.94 27.44
C GLU A 241 26.66 16.99 26.58
N ALA A 242 27.22 16.52 25.47
CA ALA A 242 26.75 15.32 24.77
C ALA A 242 27.90 14.34 24.47
N ALA A 243 28.76 14.08 25.47
CA ALA A 243 29.93 13.20 25.32
C ALA A 243 30.06 12.18 26.47
N GLN A 244 28.96 11.68 27.04
CA GLN A 244 29.04 10.73 28.18
C GLN A 244 28.19 9.45 28.10
N ASP A 245 27.54 9.10 26.99
CA ASP A 245 26.71 7.89 26.96
C ASP A 245 27.04 6.92 25.82
N ASP A 246 28.34 6.59 25.69
CA ASP A 246 28.84 5.61 24.73
C ASP A 246 29.51 4.40 25.43
N ARG A 247 28.88 3.88 26.48
CA ARG A 247 29.33 2.66 27.21
C ARG A 247 28.32 1.52 27.17
N ARG A 248 27.75 1.20 26.00
CA ARG A 248 26.75 0.12 25.90
C ARG A 248 27.04 -1.02 24.92
N TRP A 249 28.31 -1.30 24.59
CA TRP A 249 28.65 -2.48 23.77
C TRP A 249 29.94 -3.21 24.17
N ASP A 250 30.17 -3.41 25.47
CA ASP A 250 31.21 -4.35 25.97
C ASP A 250 30.56 -5.60 26.61
N LEU A 251 29.81 -6.36 25.81
CA LEU A 251 29.37 -7.72 26.16
C LEU A 251 29.51 -8.62 24.95
N GLU A 252 30.76 -8.97 24.60
CA GLU A 252 31.10 -10.19 23.83
C GLU A 252 32.63 -10.37 23.78
N ARG A 253 33.22 -10.64 24.94
CA ARG A 253 34.49 -11.37 25.04
C ARG A 253 34.50 -12.06 26.39
N HIS A 254 34.36 -13.38 26.38
CA HIS A 254 34.81 -14.39 27.35
C HIS A 254 33.77 -15.50 27.53
N GLY A 255 34.20 -16.73 27.24
CA GLY A 255 33.47 -18.00 27.28
C GLY A 255 34.01 -18.87 26.14
N GLU A 256 35.16 -19.53 26.30
CA GLU A 256 35.31 -20.87 26.89
C GLU A 256 34.58 -21.97 26.09
#